data_AF-A0A2V6P670-F1
#
_entry.id   AF-A0A2V6P670-F1
#
_cell.length_a   1.000
_cell.length_b   1.000
_cell.length_c   1.000
_cell.angle_alpha   90.00
_cell.angle_beta   90.00
_cell.angle_gamma   90.00
#
_symmetry.space_group_name_H-M   'P 1'
#
loop_
_entity.id
_entity.type
_entity.pdbx_description
1 polymer ?
#
loop_
_entity_poly.entity_id
_entity_poly.type
_entity_poly.pdbx_seq_one_letter_code
_entity_poly.pdbx_strand_id
1 'polypeptide(L)'
;MRAGASADKVAQVGSARTSPLFDARERAALEYAERVTTTGERVSDELFDRVRSHFTEAQIVELTAAIALENFRSKFNTALGIDAQGFCVIPPTPRDA
;
A
#
# COMPACT_ATOMS: atom_id res chain seq x y z
N MET A 1 0.55 13.21 11.81
CA MET A 1 0.83 11.80 11.47
C MET A 1 1.06 11.01 12.74
N ARG A 2 0.19 10.04 13.08
CA ARG A 2 0.22 9.35 14.39
C ARG A 2 1.36 8.33 14.56
N ALA A 3 1.96 7.85 13.46
CA ALA A 3 2.96 6.77 13.46
C ALA A 3 4.36 7.20 12.95
N GLY A 4 4.65 8.51 12.87
CA GLY A 4 6.02 9.00 12.63
C GLY A 4 6.45 9.21 11.17
N ALA A 5 5.68 8.79 10.16
CA ALA A 5 5.97 9.17 8.77
C ALA A 5 5.66 10.66 8.51
N SER A 6 6.45 11.31 7.65
CA SER A 6 6.23 12.71 7.28
C SER A 6 5.02 12.87 6.34
N ALA A 7 4.41 14.05 6.33
CA ALA A 7 3.31 14.36 5.41
C ALA A 7 3.76 14.21 3.95
N ASP A 8 4.97 14.68 3.62
CA ASP A 8 5.55 14.58 2.29
C ASP A 8 5.74 13.13 1.83
N LYS A 9 6.17 12.25 2.74
CA LYS A 9 6.32 10.82 2.44
C LYS A 9 4.97 10.18 2.13
N VAL A 10 3.93 10.48 2.91
CA VAL A 10 2.58 9.97 2.63
C VAL A 10 2.04 10.48 1.30
N ALA A 11 2.22 11.77 1.01
CA ALA A 11 1.77 12.35 -0.26
C ALA A 11 2.44 11.69 -1.49
N GLN A 12 3.62 11.10 -1.32
CA GLN A 12 4.38 10.46 -2.39
C GLN A 12 4.23 8.92 -2.45
N VAL A 13 3.30 8.32 -1.68
CA VAL A 13 3.08 6.86 -1.71
C VAL A 13 2.74 6.36 -3.12
N GLY A 14 1.90 7.08 -3.86
CA GLY A 14 1.54 6.74 -5.24
C GLY A 14 2.71 6.81 -6.24
N SER A 15 3.82 7.46 -5.87
CA SER A 15 5.04 7.57 -6.67
C SER A 15 6.27 6.95 -5.98
N ALA A 16 6.05 6.06 -5.00
CA ALA A 16 7.11 5.49 -4.17
C ALA A 16 8.25 4.83 -4.97
N ARG A 17 7.93 4.25 -6.13
CA ARG A 17 8.91 3.62 -7.04
C ARG A 17 10.03 4.57 -7.48
N THR A 18 9.72 5.86 -7.66
CA THR A 18 10.68 6.88 -8.13
C THR A 18 11.02 7.91 -7.05
N SER A 19 10.24 8.00 -5.97
CA SER A 19 10.48 8.95 -4.89
C SER A 19 11.71 8.56 -4.05
N PRO A 20 12.63 9.50 -3.75
CA PRO A 20 13.78 9.25 -2.89
C PRO A 20 13.41 9.08 -1.41
N LEU A 21 12.16 9.33 -1.03
CA LEU A 21 11.69 9.22 0.36
C LEU A 21 11.47 7.77 0.82
N PHE A 22 11.50 6.81 -0.11
CA PHE A 22 11.27 5.40 0.16
C PHE A 22 12.54 4.59 -0.11
N ASP A 23 12.92 3.78 0.87
CA ASP A 23 14.03 2.86 0.70
C ASP A 23 13.63 1.61 -0.11
N ALA A 24 14.59 0.72 -0.36
CA ALA A 24 14.33 -0.50 -1.14
C ALA A 24 13.31 -1.45 -0.48
N ARG A 25 13.33 -1.54 0.86
CA ARG A 25 12.42 -2.39 1.64
C ARG A 25 10.98 -1.88 1.54
N GLU A 26 10.79 -0.57 1.69
CA GLU A 26 9.49 0.08 1.58
C GLU A 26 8.93 -0.02 0.16
N ARG A 27 9.77 0.19 -0.87
CA ARG A 27 9.37 0.05 -2.27
C ARG A 27 8.92 -1.38 -2.59
N ALA A 28 9.67 -2.39 -2.12
CA ALA A 28 9.29 -3.79 -2.31
C ALA A 28 7.94 -4.12 -1.64
N ALA A 29 7.71 -3.62 -0.42
CA ALA A 29 6.45 -3.81 0.29
C ALA A 29 5.26 -3.13 -0.41
N LEU A 30 5.45 -1.90 -0.92
CA LEU A 30 4.41 -1.17 -1.64
C LEU A 30 4.08 -1.81 -2.99
N GLU A 31 5.08 -2.24 -3.77
CA GLU A 31 4.86 -2.96 -5.03
C GLU A 31 4.13 -4.30 -4.78
N TYR A 32 4.53 -5.03 -3.73
CA TYR A 32 3.85 -6.25 -3.30
C TYR A 32 2.37 -5.99 -2.92
N ALA A 33 2.11 -4.93 -2.14
CA ALA A 33 0.75 -4.54 -1.77
C ALA A 33 -0.12 -4.19 -2.99
N GLU A 34 0.43 -3.49 -3.97
CA GLU A 34 -0.25 -3.16 -5.22
C GLU A 34 -0.63 -4.43 -6.00
N ARG A 35 0.32 -5.37 -6.19
CA ARG A 35 0.06 -6.64 -6.90
C ARG A 35 -0.95 -7.54 -6.20
N VAL A 36 -0.94 -7.60 -4.87
CA VAL A 36 -1.91 -8.40 -4.09
C VAL A 36 -3.32 -7.78 -4.15
N THR A 37 -3.41 -6.46 -4.32
CA THR A 37 -4.68 -5.72 -4.29
C THR A 37 -5.38 -5.65 -5.64
N THR A 38 -4.62 -5.56 -6.74
CA THR A 38 -5.19 -5.43 -8.08
C THR A 38 -5.82 -6.74 -8.54
N THR A 39 -7.13 -6.71 -8.80
CA THR A 39 -7.86 -7.91 -9.26
C THR A 39 -7.35 -8.38 -10.60
N GLY A 40 -7.02 -9.67 -10.71
CA GLY A 40 -6.50 -10.28 -11.94
C GLY A 40 -4.98 -10.25 -12.06
N GLU A 41 -4.29 -9.52 -11.19
CA GLU A 41 -2.83 -9.56 -11.11
C GLU A 41 -2.34 -10.69 -10.21
N ARG A 42 -1.07 -11.06 -10.39
CA ARG A 42 -0.36 -12.05 -9.57
C ARG A 42 0.96 -11.45 -9.11
N VAL A 43 1.37 -11.83 -7.91
CA VAL A 43 2.74 -11.59 -7.46
C VAL A 43 3.64 -12.53 -8.26
N SER A 44 4.59 -11.98 -9.01
CA SER A 44 5.58 -12.79 -9.74
C SER A 44 6.65 -13.33 -8.79
N ASP A 45 7.32 -14.41 -9.19
CA ASP A 45 8.40 -15.00 -8.40
C ASP A 45 9.53 -13.98 -8.18
N GLU A 46 9.85 -13.14 -9.18
CA GLU A 46 10.87 -12.11 -9.07
C GLU A 46 10.49 -11.02 -8.06
N LEU A 47 9.21 -10.65 -7.97
CA LEU A 47 8.74 -9.72 -6.95
C LEU A 47 8.79 -10.38 -5.57
N PHE A 48 8.35 -11.63 -5.46
CA PHE A 48 8.37 -12.36 -4.20
C PHE A 48 9.80 -12.56 -3.68
N ASP A 49 10.77 -12.84 -4.56
CA ASP A 49 12.19 -12.90 -4.24
C ASP A 49 12.74 -11.56 -3.71
N ARG A 50 12.34 -10.43 -4.33
CA ARG A 50 12.72 -9.09 -3.83
C ARG A 50 12.11 -8.80 -2.47
N VAL A 51 10.88 -9.22 -2.21
CA VAL A 51 10.28 -9.06 -0.87
C VAL A 51 11.05 -9.91 0.14
N ARG A 52 11.37 -11.16 -0.19
CA ARG A 52 12.12 -12.08 0.70
C ARG A 52 13.55 -11.61 1.01
N SER A 53 14.17 -10.82 0.14
CA SER A 53 15.49 -10.23 0.43
C SER A 53 15.45 -9.16 1.54
N HIS A 54 14.25 -8.63 1.84
CA HIS A 54 14.06 -7.57 2.83
C HIS A 54 13.28 -8.02 4.08
N PHE A 55 12.44 -9.05 3.96
CA PHE A 55 11.53 -9.50 5.01
C PHE A 55 11.75 -10.98 5.33
N THR A 56 11.62 -11.34 6.61
CA THR A 56 11.56 -12.76 6.99
C THR A 56 10.23 -13.36 6.58
N GLU A 57 10.14 -14.69 6.46
CA GLU A 57 8.87 -15.38 6.13
C GLU A 57 7.72 -14.96 7.06
N ALA A 58 7.98 -14.84 8.37
CA ALA A 58 6.97 -14.36 9.34
C ALA A 58 6.53 -12.92 9.04
N GLN A 59 7.47 -12.03 8.71
CA GLN A 59 7.14 -10.66 8.34
C GLN A 59 6.37 -10.58 7.01
N ILE A 60 6.62 -11.48 6.06
CA ILE A 60 5.85 -11.56 4.81
C ILE A 60 4.42 -11.97 5.12
N VAL A 61 4.20 -12.98 5.97
CA VAL A 61 2.86 -13.38 6.39
C VAL A 61 2.12 -12.22 7.07
N GLU A 62 2.77 -11.49 7.97
CA GLU A 62 2.20 -10.30 8.60
C GLU A 62 1.88 -9.19 7.58
N LEU A 63 2.77 -8.93 6.63
CA LEU A 63 2.56 -7.97 5.56
C LEU A 63 1.36 -8.35 4.69
N THR A 64 1.25 -9.61 4.27
CA THR A 64 0.11 -10.12 3.49
C THR A 64 -1.19 -10.01 4.28
N ALA A 65 -1.17 -10.32 5.58
CA ALA A 65 -2.34 -10.20 6.44
C ALA A 65 -2.81 -8.73 6.57
N ALA A 66 -1.88 -7.78 6.71
CA ALA A 66 -2.19 -6.36 6.75
C ALA A 66 -2.82 -5.88 5.42
N ILE A 67 -2.24 -6.28 4.28
CA ILE A 67 -2.79 -5.96 2.95
C ILE A 67 -4.21 -6.54 2.78
N ALA A 68 -4.40 -7.80 3.17
CA ALA A 68 -5.70 -8.47 3.09
C ALA A 68 -6.76 -7.76 3.94
N LEU A 69 -6.39 -7.30 5.14
CA LEU A 69 -7.30 -6.56 6.03
C LEU A 69 -7.74 -5.23 5.42
N GLU A 70 -6.82 -4.48 4.80
CA GLU A 70 -7.17 -3.22 4.12
C GLU A 70 -8.04 -3.47 2.87
N ASN A 71 -7.78 -4.55 2.13
CA ASN A 71 -8.63 -4.96 1.01
C ASN A 71 -10.05 -5.35 1.46
N PHE A 72 -10.16 -6.04 2.60
CA PHE A 72 -11.45 -6.31 3.23
C PHE A 72 -12.16 -5.02 3.62
N ARG A 73 -11.49 -4.11 4.34
CA ARG A 73 -12.06 -2.82 4.77
C ARG A 73 -12.54 -1.98 3.58
N SER A 74 -11.74 -1.91 2.52
CA SER A 74 -12.10 -1.22 1.27
C SER A 74 -13.43 -1.74 0.72
N LYS A 75 -13.55 -3.07 0.51
CA LYS A 75 -14.77 -3.68 -0.02
C LYS A 75 -15.96 -3.58 0.94
N PHE A 76 -15.73 -3.80 2.22
CA PHE A 76 -16.76 -3.76 3.26
C PHE A 76 -17.35 -2.35 3.39
N ASN A 77 -16.50 -1.33 3.51
CA ASN A 77 -16.92 0.05 3.64
C ASN A 77 -17.70 0.51 2.41
N THR A 78 -17.21 0.21 1.21
CA THR A 78 -17.91 0.54 -0.04
C THR A 78 -19.27 -0.16 -0.13
N ALA A 79 -19.36 -1.45 0.20
CA ALA A 79 -20.61 -2.20 0.13
C ALA A 79 -21.70 -1.66 1.08
N LEU A 80 -21.30 -1.08 2.21
CA LEU A 80 -22.21 -0.54 3.22
C LEU A 80 -22.42 0.98 3.12
N GLY A 81 -21.80 1.66 2.15
CA GLY A 81 -21.88 3.12 2.02
C GLY A 81 -21.27 3.86 3.21
N ILE A 82 -20.19 3.33 3.80
CA ILE A 82 -19.48 3.98 4.90
C ILE A 82 -18.57 5.06 4.32
N ASP A 83 -18.95 6.33 4.53
CA ASP A 83 -18.23 7.49 4.02
C ASP A 83 -17.01 7.88 4.84
N ALA A 84 -16.08 8.59 4.19
CA ALA A 84 -14.94 9.19 4.84
C ALA A 84 -15.37 10.30 5.81
N GLN A 85 -14.80 10.29 7.01
CA GLN A 85 -15.16 11.22 8.09
C GLN A 85 -14.32 12.50 8.09
N GLY A 86 -13.62 12.81 6.99
CA GLY A 86 -12.77 14.01 6.86
C GLY A 86 -11.43 13.95 7.60
N PHE A 87 -11.02 12.80 8.12
CA PHE A 87 -9.73 12.64 8.82
C PHE A 87 -8.51 12.50 7.90
N CYS A 88 -8.73 12.13 6.64
CA CYS A 88 -7.68 11.95 5.65
C CYS A 88 -7.71 13.09 4.64
N VAL A 89 -6.53 13.65 4.34
CA VAL A 89 -6.35 14.55 3.19
C VAL A 89 -6.19 13.66 1.95
N ILE A 90 -7.19 13.66 1.08
CA ILE A 90 -7.13 12.94 -0.19
C ILE A 90 -6.42 13.85 -1.20
N PRO A 91 -5.31 13.43 -1.83
CA PRO A 91 -4.70 14.19 -2.92
C PRO A 91 -5.70 14.34 -4.06
N PRO A 92 -5.76 15.49 -4.75
CA PRO A 92 -6.62 15.65 -5.92
C PRO A 92 -6.27 14.61 -6.99
N THR A 93 -7.28 13.97 -7.56
CA THR A 93 -7.10 13.00 -8.66
C THR A 93 -7.20 13.71 -10.01
N PRO A 94 -6.65 13.16 -11.11
CA PRO A 94 -6.78 13.76 -12.45
C PRO A 94 -8.23 13.91 -12.95
N ARG A 95 -9.19 13.27 -12.28
CA ARG A 95 -10.64 13.38 -12.56
C ARG A 95 -11.25 14.67 -12.00
N ASP A 96 -10.54 15.35 -11.10
CA ASP A 96 -11.00 16.55 -10.40
C ASP A 96 -10.56 17.85 -11.11
N ALA A 97 -10.05 17.75 -12.36
CA ALA A 97 -9.56 18.85 -13.20
C ALA A 97 -10.44 19.07 -14.44
#